data_AF-A0A938HNF8-F1
#
_entry.id   AF-A0A938HNF8-F1
#
_cell.length_a   1.000
_cell.length_b   1.000
_cell.length_c   1.000
_cell.angle_alpha   90.00
_cell.angle_beta   90.00
_cell.angle_gamma   90.00
#
_symmetry.space_group_name_H-M   'P 1'
#
loop_
_entity.id
_entity.type
_entity.pdbx_description
1 polymer ?
#
loop_
_entity_poly.entity_id
_entity_poly.type
_entity_poly.pdbx_seq_one_letter_code
_entity_poly.pdbx_strand_id
1 'polypeptide(L)'
;MKRIDPLGEMKERNVVGRPTDYDPGGTHNRKENVARALEVLREALGEKWVTDDVAITVGYSRDQSFTPAGYPDIVALPRTTEDVQAVYRAANRYLVDVIPYGTGINLFGATIPPYG
;
A
#
# COMPACT_ATOMS: atom_id res chain seq x y z
N MET A 1 -24.40 13.34 -5.70
CA MET A 1 -23.23 13.54 -6.57
C MET A 1 -22.75 12.16 -7.01
N LYS A 2 -22.71 11.83 -8.31
CA LYS A 2 -22.19 10.52 -8.77
C LYS A 2 -20.70 10.45 -8.44
N ARG A 3 -20.23 9.36 -7.81
CA ARG A 3 -18.79 9.10 -7.72
C ARG A 3 -18.28 8.90 -9.15
N ILE A 4 -17.39 9.78 -9.57
CA ILE A 4 -16.57 9.57 -10.76
C ILE A 4 -15.69 8.36 -10.42
N ASP A 5 -15.65 7.36 -11.30
CA ASP A 5 -14.66 6.27 -11.23
C ASP A 5 -13.47 6.69 -12.10
N PRO A 6 -12.47 7.37 -11.51
CA PRO A 6 -11.34 7.89 -12.28
C PRO A 6 -10.51 6.78 -12.93
N LEU A 7 -10.62 5.53 -12.47
CA LEU A 7 -9.87 4.40 -13.01
C LEU A 7 -10.53 3.82 -14.26
N GLY A 8 -11.87 3.81 -14.33
CA GLY A 8 -12.63 3.39 -15.52
C GLY A 8 -12.30 4.23 -16.76
N GLU A 9 -12.19 5.55 -16.61
CA GLU A 9 -11.87 6.50 -17.69
C GLU A 9 -10.42 6.46 -18.17
N MET A 10 -9.50 5.80 -17.43
CA MET A 10 -8.09 5.74 -17.82
C MET A 10 -7.83 4.77 -18.97
N LYS A 11 -8.63 3.71 -19.14
CA LYS A 11 -8.44 2.72 -20.22
C LYS A 11 -8.78 3.25 -21.61
N GLU A 12 -9.66 4.25 -21.68
CA GLU A 12 -10.07 4.89 -22.94
C GLU A 12 -9.11 6.02 -23.36
N ARG A 13 -8.21 6.42 -22.46
CA ARG A 13 -7.15 7.39 -22.72
C ARG A 13 -5.83 6.64 -22.85
N ASN A 14 -4.90 7.13 -23.68
CA ASN A 14 -3.52 6.58 -23.74
C ASN A 14 -2.71 6.98 -22.50
N VAL A 15 -3.24 6.68 -21.32
CA VAL A 15 -2.64 6.97 -20.02
C VAL A 15 -2.10 5.67 -19.44
N VAL A 16 -0.87 5.72 -18.95
CA VAL A 16 -0.25 4.57 -18.29
C VAL A 16 -1.07 4.19 -17.06
N GLY A 17 -1.59 2.96 -17.04
CA GLY A 17 -2.36 2.42 -15.92
C GLY A 17 -1.45 2.01 -14.76
N ARG A 18 -2.01 2.04 -13.54
CA ARG A 18 -1.38 1.46 -12.34
C ARG A 18 -1.59 -0.07 -12.36
N PRO A 19 -0.53 -0.89 -12.23
CA PRO A 19 -0.69 -2.32 -11.98
C PRO A 19 -1.45 -2.57 -10.67
N THR A 20 -2.35 -3.55 -10.67
CA THR A 20 -3.17 -3.92 -9.49
C THR A 20 -2.86 -5.32 -8.96
N ASP A 21 -1.89 -5.99 -9.59
CA ASP A 21 -1.38 -7.30 -9.21
C ASP A 21 0.09 -7.33 -9.67
N TYR A 22 1.00 -7.45 -8.70
CA TYR A 22 2.45 -7.42 -8.92
C TYR A 22 3.09 -8.81 -8.83
N ASP A 23 2.38 -9.79 -8.27
CA ASP A 23 2.86 -11.18 -8.14
C ASP A 23 1.74 -12.16 -8.53
N PRO A 24 1.49 -12.33 -9.84
CA PRO A 24 0.46 -13.25 -10.31
C PRO A 24 0.74 -14.69 -9.85
N GLY A 25 -0.15 -15.24 -9.03
CA GLY A 25 0.02 -16.56 -8.41
C GLY A 25 0.65 -16.54 -7.01
N GLY A 26 1.01 -15.35 -6.54
CA GLY A 26 1.47 -15.09 -5.18
C GLY A 26 0.49 -15.52 -4.10
N THR A 27 1.03 -15.73 -2.91
CA THR A 27 0.24 -16.03 -1.70
C THR A 27 0.05 -14.81 -0.82
N HIS A 28 0.94 -13.83 -0.95
CA HIS A 28 0.90 -12.58 -0.21
C HIS A 28 0.10 -11.51 -0.97
N ASN A 29 -0.35 -10.47 -0.27
CA ASN A 29 -1.03 -9.30 -0.83
C ASN A 29 -2.28 -9.60 -1.69
N ARG A 30 -2.91 -10.76 -1.48
CA ARG A 30 -4.21 -11.05 -2.13
C ARG A 30 -5.24 -10.00 -1.73
N LYS A 31 -6.14 -9.64 -2.65
CA LYS A 31 -7.13 -8.58 -2.41
C LYS A 31 -7.97 -8.80 -1.16
N GLU A 32 -8.37 -10.05 -0.91
CA GLU A 32 -9.10 -10.43 0.30
C GLU A 32 -8.25 -10.28 1.56
N ASN A 33 -6.95 -10.59 1.49
CA ASN A 33 -6.03 -10.49 2.62
C ASN A 33 -5.72 -9.02 2.97
N VAL A 34 -5.46 -8.21 1.95
CA VAL A 34 -5.28 -6.76 2.07
C VAL A 34 -6.51 -6.12 2.70
N ALA A 35 -7.72 -6.46 2.24
CA ALA A 35 -8.96 -5.94 2.82
C ALA A 35 -9.10 -6.29 4.32
N ARG A 36 -8.79 -7.54 4.71
CA ARG A 36 -8.81 -7.97 6.11
C ARG A 36 -7.76 -7.28 6.96
N ALA A 37 -6.55 -7.11 6.43
CA ALA A 37 -5.49 -6.38 7.10
C ALA A 37 -5.88 -4.91 7.31
N LEU A 38 -6.45 -4.26 6.29
CA LEU A 38 -6.91 -2.88 6.37
C LEU A 38 -7.95 -2.65 7.47
N GLU A 39 -8.95 -3.54 7.58
CA GLU A 39 -9.95 -3.50 8.66
C GLU A 39 -9.28 -3.57 10.04
N VAL A 40 -8.46 -4.60 10.27
CA VAL A 40 -7.78 -4.81 11.56
C VAL A 40 -6.82 -3.68 11.90
N LEU A 41 -6.11 -3.13 10.91
CA LEU A 41 -5.19 -2.01 11.10
C LEU A 41 -5.95 -0.74 11.47
N ARG A 42 -7.09 -0.44 10.83
CA ARG A 42 -7.95 0.69 11.18
C ARG A 42 -8.53 0.57 12.58
N GLU A 43 -8.89 -0.64 13.01
CA GLU A 43 -9.34 -0.89 14.38
C GLU A 43 -8.21 -0.68 15.40
N ALA A 44 -7.01 -1.16 15.11
CA ALA A 44 -5.87 -1.11 16.03
C ALA A 44 -5.24 0.29 16.15
N LEU A 45 -5.07 0.99 15.02
CA LEU A 45 -4.36 2.29 14.97
C LEU A 45 -5.33 3.49 14.87
N GLY A 46 -6.59 3.24 14.51
CA GLY A 46 -7.59 4.27 14.21
C GLY A 46 -7.61 4.66 12.73
N GLU A 47 -8.81 4.91 12.19
CA GLU A 47 -9.04 5.22 10.76
C GLU A 47 -8.18 6.36 10.21
N LYS A 48 -7.87 7.37 11.05
CA LYS A 48 -7.04 8.52 10.66
C LYS A 48 -5.60 8.13 10.28
N TRP A 49 -5.09 7.02 10.81
CA TRP A 49 -3.69 6.61 10.70
C TRP A 49 -3.46 5.48 9.69
N VAL A 50 -4.52 5.01 9.02
CA VAL A 50 -4.44 3.90 8.06
C VAL A 50 -5.31 4.20 6.83
N THR A 51 -4.70 4.18 5.65
CA THR A 51 -5.38 4.51 4.39
C THR A 51 -5.01 3.57 3.25
N ASP A 52 -6.00 3.30 2.41
CA ASP A 52 -5.90 2.63 1.11
C ASP A 52 -6.22 3.60 -0.07
N ASP A 53 -6.32 4.90 0.21
CA ASP A 53 -6.62 5.91 -0.81
C ASP A 53 -5.46 5.96 -1.84
N VAL A 54 -5.79 5.70 -3.11
CA VAL A 54 -4.84 5.73 -4.24
C VAL A 54 -4.11 7.07 -4.34
N ALA A 55 -4.77 8.19 -4.01
CA ALA A 55 -4.17 9.52 -4.04
C ALA A 55 -3.07 9.69 -2.97
N ILE A 56 -3.12 8.91 -1.88
CA ILE A 56 -2.10 8.92 -0.83
C ILE A 56 -1.04 7.84 -1.09
N THR A 57 -1.47 6.61 -1.39
CA THR A 57 -0.55 5.47 -1.61
C THR A 57 0.42 5.71 -2.77
N VAL A 58 0.02 6.47 -3.80
CA VAL A 58 0.92 6.87 -4.89
C VAL A 58 2.14 7.67 -4.39
N GLY A 59 2.01 8.43 -3.30
CA GLY A 59 3.11 9.19 -2.69
C GLY A 59 4.21 8.31 -2.10
N TYR A 60 3.89 7.04 -1.81
CA TYR A 60 4.81 6.03 -1.27
C TYR A 60 5.32 5.07 -2.34
N SER A 61 4.96 5.28 -3.61
CA SER A 61 5.29 4.35 -4.70
C SER A 61 6.69 4.49 -5.28
N ARG A 62 7.39 5.58 -4.92
CA ARG A 62 8.69 5.96 -5.46
C ARG A 62 9.57 6.54 -4.38
N ASP A 63 10.87 6.52 -4.63
CA ASP A 63 11.87 7.29 -3.90
C ASP A 63 12.79 8.06 -4.88
N GLN A 64 13.95 8.51 -4.42
CA GLN A 64 14.90 9.28 -5.24
C GLN A 64 15.80 8.38 -6.12
N SER A 65 15.53 7.07 -6.16
CA SER A 65 16.29 6.12 -6.98
C SER A 65 15.74 6.02 -8.41
N PHE A 66 16.43 5.21 -9.23
CA PHE A 66 15.99 4.85 -10.58
C PHE A 66 15.12 3.59 -10.63
N THR A 67 14.78 3.02 -9.48
CA THR A 67 13.95 1.82 -9.41
C THR A 67 12.52 2.14 -9.88
N PRO A 68 11.90 1.27 -10.71
CA PRO A 68 10.51 1.46 -11.13
C PRO A 68 9.55 1.60 -9.95
N ALA A 69 8.45 2.33 -10.17
CA ALA A 69 7.45 2.49 -9.13
C ALA A 69 6.76 1.16 -8.79
N GLY A 70 6.67 0.86 -7.50
CA GLY A 70 5.87 -0.20 -6.93
C GLY A 70 4.85 0.43 -6.00
N TYR A 71 3.58 0.03 -6.05
CA TYR A 71 2.53 0.84 -5.46
C TYR A 71 1.89 0.15 -4.26
N PRO A 72 2.02 0.72 -3.04
CA PRO A 72 1.49 0.07 -1.85
C PRO A 72 -0.02 -0.02 -1.89
N ASP A 73 -0.56 -1.10 -1.33
CA ASP A 73 -2.00 -1.26 -1.10
C ASP A 73 -2.49 -0.47 0.13
N ILE A 74 -1.69 -0.43 1.19
CA ILE A 74 -2.03 0.21 2.47
C ILE A 74 -0.85 1.06 2.93
N VAL A 75 -1.15 2.26 3.44
CA VAL A 75 -0.22 3.07 4.22
C VAL A 75 -0.74 3.15 5.65
N ALA A 76 0.08 2.72 6.61
CA ALA A 76 -0.18 2.84 8.04
C ALA A 76 0.90 3.69 8.71
N LEU A 77 0.50 4.55 9.63
CA LEU A 77 1.37 5.49 10.34
C LEU A 77 1.33 5.19 11.86
N PRO A 78 2.00 4.11 12.31
CA PRO A 78 2.06 3.74 13.73
C PRO A 78 2.81 4.81 14.54
N ARG A 79 2.40 5.04 15.79
CA ARG A 79 3.01 6.04 16.68
C ARG A 79 3.77 5.41 17.86
N THR A 80 3.36 4.22 18.27
CA THR A 80 3.94 3.50 19.41
C THR A 80 4.55 2.18 18.98
N THR A 81 5.37 1.58 19.84
CA THR A 81 5.91 0.24 19.62
C THR A 81 4.78 -0.79 19.54
N GLU A 82 3.73 -0.61 20.33
CA GLU A 82 2.55 -1.46 20.36
C GLU A 82 1.79 -1.42 19.03
N ASP A 83 1.68 -0.24 18.40
CA ASP A 83 1.12 -0.07 17.05
C ASP A 83 1.95 -0.82 16.02
N VAL A 84 3.28 -0.68 16.06
CA VAL A 84 4.18 -1.41 15.15
C VAL A 84 4.00 -2.92 15.30
N GLN A 85 3.91 -3.42 16.53
CA GLN A 85 3.63 -4.83 16.75
C GLN A 85 2.25 -5.23 16.21
N ALA A 86 1.22 -4.38 16.34
CA ALA A 86 -0.09 -4.64 15.78
C ALA A 86 -0.04 -4.75 14.25
N VAL A 87 0.73 -3.89 13.58
CA VAL A 87 0.99 -3.95 12.13
C VAL A 87 1.58 -5.30 11.75
N TYR A 88 2.70 -5.70 12.37
CA TYR A 88 3.34 -6.97 12.04
C TYR A 88 2.50 -8.20 12.39
N ARG A 89 1.67 -8.14 13.44
CA ARG A 89 0.73 -9.23 13.76
C ARG A 89 -0.36 -9.36 12.70
N ALA A 90 -0.94 -8.24 12.24
CA ALA A 90 -1.94 -8.25 11.18
C ALA A 90 -1.33 -8.74 9.85
N ALA A 91 -0.17 -8.20 9.48
CA ALA A 91 0.58 -8.59 8.29
C ALA A 91 0.88 -10.09 8.24
N ASN A 92 1.45 -10.66 9.31
CA ASN A 92 1.74 -12.09 9.38
C ASN A 92 0.46 -12.94 9.32
N ARG A 93 -0.63 -12.50 9.98
CA ARG A 93 -1.90 -13.23 9.99
C ARG A 93 -2.55 -13.30 8.62
N TYR A 94 -2.45 -12.24 7.83
CA TYR A 94 -3.11 -12.13 6.54
C TYR A 94 -2.15 -12.24 5.36
N LEU A 95 -0.87 -12.54 5.57
CA LEU A 95 0.14 -12.61 4.50
C LEU A 95 0.19 -11.30 3.70
N VAL A 96 0.31 -10.17 4.39
CA VAL A 96 0.53 -8.86 3.76
C VAL A 96 1.97 -8.45 3.99
N ASP A 97 2.66 -8.08 2.92
CA ASP A 97 4.05 -7.65 2.99
C ASP A 97 4.16 -6.29 3.69
N VAL A 98 5.23 -6.11 4.47
CA VAL A 98 5.47 -4.86 5.21
C VAL A 98 6.77 -4.23 4.74
N ILE A 99 6.66 -3.02 4.22
CA ILE A 99 7.80 -2.20 3.81
C ILE A 99 7.94 -1.04 4.80
N PRO A 100 8.95 -1.05 5.68
CA PRO A 100 9.20 0.07 6.57
C PRO A 100 9.56 1.33 5.79
N TYR A 101 8.94 2.45 6.17
CA TYR A 101 9.16 3.74 5.52
C TYR A 101 9.45 4.81 6.58
N GLY A 102 10.57 5.53 6.41
CA GLY A 102 11.01 6.60 7.31
C GLY A 102 10.63 7.99 6.82
N THR A 103 11.64 8.86 6.69
CA THR A 103 11.48 10.27 6.29
C THR A 103 11.22 10.47 4.78
N GLY A 104 11.29 9.39 3.99
CA GLY A 104 11.16 9.43 2.53
C GLY A 104 12.42 9.83 1.77
N ILE A 105 13.54 10.07 2.47
CA ILE A 105 14.84 10.30 1.86
C ILE A 105 15.51 8.95 1.60
N ASN A 106 15.02 8.21 0.60
CA ASN A 106 15.58 6.93 0.17
C ASN A 106 16.19 7.09 -1.22
N LEU A 107 17.39 6.53 -1.42
CA LEU A 107 18.21 6.75 -2.63
C LEU A 107 18.41 5.50 -3.49
N PHE A 108 17.97 4.33 -3.00
CA PHE A 108 18.34 3.04 -3.60
C PHE A 108 17.15 2.09 -3.82
N GLY A 109 15.90 2.57 -3.71
CA GLY A 109 14.70 1.78 -3.96
C GLY A 109 14.33 0.81 -2.84
N ALA A 110 15.01 0.87 -1.69
CA ALA A 110 14.82 -0.06 -0.58
C ALA A 110 13.43 -0.01 0.06
N THR A 111 12.69 1.08 -0.16
CA THR A 111 11.33 1.26 0.35
C THR A 111 10.27 1.20 -0.74
N ILE A 112 10.62 0.74 -1.94
CA ILE A 112 9.65 0.56 -3.02
C ILE A 112 9.03 -0.85 -2.88
N PRO A 113 7.70 -0.98 -2.74
CA PRO A 113 7.01 -2.27 -2.62
C PRO A 113 7.04 -3.04 -3.95
N PRO A 114 7.80 -4.15 -4.07
CA PRO A 114 7.91 -4.86 -5.34
C PRO A 114 6.64 -5.67 -5.68
N TYR A 115 5.82 -6.02 -4.68
CA TYR A 115 4.67 -6.91 -4.81
C TYR A 115 3.34 -6.26 -4.39
N GLY A 116 3.30 -4.93 -4.34
CA GLY A 116 2.21 -4.19 -3.69
C GLY A 116 2.43 -4.00 -2.19
#